data_AF-A0A316U1P5-F1
#
_entry.id   AF-A0A316U1P5-F1
#
_cell.length_a   1.000
_cell.length_b   1.000
_cell.length_c   1.000
_cell.angle_alpha   90.00
_cell.angle_beta   90.00
_cell.angle_gamma   90.00
#
_symmetry.space_group_name_H-M   'P 1'
#
loop_
_entity.id
_entity.type
_entity.pdbx_description
1 polymer ?
#
loop_
_entity_poly.entity_id
_entity_poly.type
_entity_poly.pdbx_seq_one_letter_code
_entity_poly.pdbx_strand_id
1 'polypeptide(L)'
;MDAIEKEVEKVITKLPVLYPVAPTSTRRTARPRVSSTSASSSTTTTVAEILDELLTSLETIQSALKSGSTTAPSAPVVLAETKSAIARSQKAFNDRTKEVYNALARSGKAYDKKFTTSVEGIANPKLSMGDEAQQALEAVVMDHLLRMGEWDAAQQLSQKSGLPLPPSEVYSQLESISQALTSGHLQPAIEWAQVNRPFLESRSSQLEFALQRSQFLRIAIGAPALSGASVTTSLMATDSDGENVTMTRPSSSASFYSPIEEAMHYGRKHFGHHRASQLSELQALYTFILFLPPTGLTDPDAGSSSHYLARLHQQVPLVYHRFLDANRMHSALLEPVFQAEFCARNQLARDPPLKIAVEVGTGGALQKIMKVRQVMKIRGNEWSQAEELPIDIPLPSHLRFHSTFTCPVSKEQATEDNHR
;
A
#
# COMPACT_ATOMS: atom_id res chain seq x y z
N MET A 1 20.96 7.94 -1.22
CA MET A 1 19.72 7.16 -1.42
C MET A 1 19.48 6.94 -2.90
N ASP A 2 19.66 7.95 -3.76
CA ASP A 2 19.46 7.88 -5.22
C ASP A 2 20.17 6.71 -5.93
N ALA A 3 21.41 6.37 -5.54
CA ALA A 3 22.12 5.23 -6.11
C ALA A 3 21.50 3.87 -5.69
N ILE A 4 20.92 3.78 -4.49
CA ILE A 4 20.20 2.60 -4.02
C ILE A 4 18.84 2.54 -4.72
N GLU A 5 18.10 3.65 -4.78
CA GLU A 5 16.81 3.75 -5.47
C GLU A 5 16.95 3.33 -6.93
N LYS A 6 18.01 3.77 -7.62
CA LYS A 6 18.29 3.37 -9.01
C LYS A 6 18.60 1.88 -9.16
N GLU A 7 19.27 1.24 -8.20
CA GLU A 7 19.53 -0.20 -8.23
C GLU A 7 18.28 -1.02 -7.82
N VAL A 8 17.49 -0.53 -6.88
CA VAL A 8 16.19 -1.10 -6.50
C VAL A 8 15.20 -0.99 -7.67
N GLU A 9 15.16 0.13 -8.38
CA GLU A 9 14.35 0.31 -9.59
C GLU A 9 14.80 -0.63 -10.73
N LYS A 10 16.11 -0.88 -10.88
CA LYS A 10 16.63 -1.92 -11.77
C LYS A 10 16.23 -3.34 -11.37
N VAL A 11 16.08 -3.62 -10.08
CA VAL A 11 15.56 -4.92 -9.60
C VAL A 11 14.05 -5.02 -9.86
N ILE A 12 13.29 -3.97 -9.53
CA ILE A 12 11.84 -3.90 -9.73
C ILE A 12 11.48 -4.01 -11.21
N THR A 13 12.25 -3.40 -12.12
CA THR A 13 12.02 -3.52 -13.57
C THR A 13 12.33 -4.92 -14.12
N LYS A 14 13.15 -5.71 -13.43
CA LYS A 14 13.53 -7.07 -13.83
C LYS A 14 12.66 -8.16 -13.19
N LEU A 15 11.97 -7.85 -12.09
CA LEU A 15 11.08 -8.77 -11.35
C LEU A 15 9.88 -9.29 -12.16
N PRO A 16 9.17 -8.46 -12.96
CA PRO A 16 8.05 -8.89 -13.80
C PRO A 16 8.40 -9.95 -14.84
N VAL A 17 9.70 -10.17 -15.07
CA VAL A 17 10.19 -11.16 -16.03
C VAL A 17 10.30 -12.55 -15.40
N LEU A 18 10.19 -12.70 -14.07
CA LEU A 18 10.09 -14.01 -13.40
C LEU A 18 8.65 -14.40 -13.03
N TYR A 19 7.81 -13.41 -12.72
CA TYR A 19 6.40 -13.60 -12.40
C TYR A 19 5.60 -12.49 -13.07
N PRO A 20 4.52 -12.79 -13.83
CA PRO A 20 3.58 -11.76 -14.22
C PRO A 20 3.01 -11.17 -12.92
N VAL A 21 3.33 -9.89 -12.67
CA VAL A 21 2.86 -9.20 -11.47
C VAL A 21 1.37 -8.97 -11.65
N ALA A 22 0.53 -9.81 -11.01
CA ALA A 22 -0.79 -9.36 -10.62
C ALA A 22 -0.60 -8.14 -9.69
N PRO A 23 -1.42 -7.09 -9.80
CA PRO A 23 -1.22 -5.86 -9.04
C PRO A 23 -1.47 -6.13 -7.55
N THR A 24 -0.44 -6.54 -6.82
CA THR A 24 -0.47 -6.63 -5.36
C THR A 24 0.00 -5.30 -4.79
N SER A 25 -0.89 -4.74 -3.98
CA SER A 25 -0.72 -3.55 -3.16
C SER A 25 0.60 -3.63 -2.37
N THR A 26 1.64 -2.97 -2.87
CA THR A 26 2.80 -2.61 -2.06
C THR A 26 2.79 -1.10 -1.89
N ARG A 27 2.65 -0.70 -0.62
CA ARG A 27 2.57 0.65 -0.06
C ARG A 27 3.70 1.54 -0.60
N ARG A 28 3.47 2.24 -1.71
CA ARG A 28 4.39 3.26 -2.23
C ARG A 28 4.09 4.59 -1.57
N THR A 29 5.03 5.03 -0.73
CA THR A 29 5.15 6.42 -0.31
C THR A 29 5.37 7.30 -1.53
N ALA A 30 4.62 8.40 -1.60
CA ALA A 30 4.57 9.29 -2.74
C ALA A 30 5.84 10.17 -2.85
N ARG A 31 6.42 10.26 -4.06
CA ARG A 31 7.28 11.39 -4.48
C ARG A 31 7.17 11.64 -6.00
N PRO A 32 7.44 12.88 -6.47
CA PRO A 32 6.92 13.40 -7.73
C PRO A 32 7.72 12.90 -8.94
N ARG A 33 7.00 12.58 -10.03
CA ARG A 33 7.59 12.08 -11.27
C ARG A 33 7.94 13.25 -12.19
N VAL A 34 9.24 13.47 -12.40
CA VAL A 34 9.77 14.33 -13.46
C VAL A 34 9.83 13.52 -14.77
N SER A 35 9.64 14.24 -15.86
CA SER A 35 9.42 13.86 -17.26
C SER A 35 10.25 12.70 -17.84
N SER A 36 9.54 11.92 -18.64
CA SER A 36 9.91 10.95 -19.68
C SER A 36 11.31 11.02 -20.30
N THR A 37 11.93 9.83 -20.43
CA THR A 37 12.80 9.49 -21.58
C THR A 37 12.49 8.06 -22.06
N SER A 38 11.93 7.98 -23.27
CA SER A 38 12.02 6.90 -24.28
C SER A 38 12.27 5.46 -23.80
N ALA A 39 11.21 4.66 -23.74
CA ALA A 39 11.32 3.20 -23.64
C ALA A 39 11.63 2.61 -25.02
N SER A 40 12.87 2.16 -25.22
CA SER A 40 13.22 1.24 -26.29
C SER A 40 12.56 -0.12 -26.03
N SER A 41 11.70 -0.56 -26.96
CA SER A 41 11.04 -1.86 -26.94
C SER A 41 12.06 -2.99 -27.17
N SER A 42 12.66 -3.49 -26.10
CA SER A 42 13.20 -4.85 -26.08
C SER A 42 12.17 -5.74 -25.41
N THR A 43 11.38 -6.45 -26.20
CA THR A 43 10.46 -7.49 -25.73
C THR A 43 11.28 -8.63 -25.12
N THR A 44 11.60 -8.52 -23.82
CA THR A 44 12.27 -9.58 -23.08
C THR A 44 11.23 -10.60 -22.65
N THR A 45 11.32 -11.81 -23.21
CA THR A 45 10.40 -12.92 -22.93
C THR A 45 10.33 -13.23 -21.44
N THR A 46 9.13 -13.30 -20.87
CA THR A 46 8.92 -13.59 -19.44
C THR A 46 9.04 -15.08 -19.14
N VAL A 47 9.27 -15.45 -17.88
CA VAL A 47 9.22 -16.87 -17.45
C VAL A 47 7.87 -17.51 -17.76
N ALA A 48 6.77 -16.76 -17.63
CA ALA A 48 5.44 -17.25 -18.01
C ALA A 48 5.37 -17.57 -19.51
N GLU A 49 5.84 -16.65 -20.36
CA GLU A 49 5.91 -16.87 -21.81
C GLU A 49 6.80 -18.06 -22.18
N ILE A 50 7.92 -18.30 -21.48
CA ILE A 50 8.79 -19.47 -21.68
C ILE A 50 8.06 -20.78 -21.34
N LEU A 51 7.22 -20.77 -20.29
CA LEU A 51 6.43 -21.93 -19.88
C LEU A 51 5.25 -22.16 -20.81
N ASP A 52 4.60 -21.10 -21.29
CA ASP A 52 3.50 -21.18 -22.26
C ASP A 52 4.01 -21.65 -23.64
N GLU A 53 5.20 -21.19 -24.07
CA GLU A 53 5.87 -21.69 -25.28
C GLU A 53 6.24 -23.18 -25.15
N LEU A 54 6.69 -23.61 -23.97
CA LEU A 54 6.90 -25.04 -23.71
C LEU A 54 5.57 -25.81 -23.80
N LEU A 55 4.51 -25.32 -23.16
CA LEU A 55 3.20 -25.97 -23.12
C LEU A 55 2.63 -26.15 -24.53
N THR A 56 2.62 -25.08 -25.33
CA THR A 56 2.18 -25.10 -26.72
C THR A 56 3.02 -26.03 -27.60
N SER A 57 4.35 -26.09 -27.38
CA SER A 57 5.22 -27.05 -28.07
C SER A 57 4.90 -28.51 -27.70
N LEU A 58 4.51 -28.78 -26.45
CA LEU A 58 4.14 -30.13 -26.02
C LEU A 58 2.75 -30.54 -26.54
N GLU A 59 1.79 -29.60 -26.58
CA GLU A 59 0.45 -29.82 -27.13
C GLU A 59 0.46 -30.05 -28.64
N THR A 60 1.31 -29.33 -29.38
CA THR A 60 1.49 -29.54 -30.83
C THR A 60 2.10 -30.91 -31.12
N ILE A 61 3.10 -31.33 -30.34
CA ILE A 61 3.65 -32.69 -30.44
C ILE A 61 2.60 -33.76 -30.07
N GLN A 62 1.78 -33.51 -29.04
CA GLN A 62 0.74 -34.45 -28.61
C GLN A 62 -0.39 -34.58 -29.64
N SER A 63 -0.82 -33.48 -30.25
CA SER A 63 -1.84 -33.47 -31.30
C SER A 63 -1.37 -34.18 -32.57
N ALA A 64 -0.11 -33.96 -32.97
CA ALA A 64 0.51 -34.67 -34.10
C ALA A 64 0.53 -36.20 -33.89
N LEU A 65 0.78 -36.67 -32.66
CA LEU A 65 0.73 -38.10 -32.30
C LEU A 65 -0.70 -38.67 -32.32
N LYS A 66 -1.71 -37.90 -31.90
CA LYS A 66 -3.11 -38.33 -31.88
C LYS A 66 -3.75 -38.36 -33.27
N SER A 67 -3.30 -37.50 -34.20
CA SER A 67 -3.88 -37.38 -35.54
C SER A 67 -3.53 -38.49 -36.54
N GLY A 68 -2.67 -39.45 -36.17
CA GLY A 68 -2.45 -40.68 -36.97
C GLY A 68 -2.09 -40.47 -38.44
N SER A 69 -1.38 -39.38 -38.79
CA SER A 69 -0.95 -39.11 -40.17
C SER A 69 0.06 -40.17 -40.66
N THR A 70 -0.03 -40.57 -41.92
CA THR A 70 0.90 -41.48 -42.64
C THR A 70 2.32 -40.92 -42.79
N THR A 71 2.59 -39.70 -42.31
CA THR A 71 3.92 -39.09 -42.17
C THR A 71 4.38 -38.97 -40.71
N ALA A 72 3.85 -39.79 -39.80
CA ALA A 72 4.18 -39.71 -38.38
C ALA A 72 5.70 -39.84 -38.15
N PRO A 73 6.36 -38.86 -37.52
CA PRO A 73 7.77 -38.95 -37.18
C PRO A 73 8.00 -40.15 -36.25
N SER A 74 9.03 -40.94 -36.53
CA SER A 74 9.34 -42.12 -35.71
C SER A 74 9.47 -41.75 -34.22
N ALA A 75 9.03 -42.65 -33.32
CA ALA A 75 9.11 -42.47 -31.88
C ALA A 75 10.44 -41.87 -31.34
N PRO A 76 11.64 -42.22 -31.86
CA PRO A 76 12.88 -41.58 -31.42
C PRO A 76 13.02 -40.10 -31.80
N VAL A 77 12.41 -39.65 -32.91
CA VAL A 77 12.46 -38.24 -33.36
C VAL A 77 11.63 -37.35 -32.45
N VAL A 78 10.42 -37.79 -32.11
CA VAL A 78 9.55 -37.09 -31.16
C VAL A 78 10.18 -37.00 -29.77
N LEU A 79 10.84 -38.07 -29.33
CA LEU A 79 11.56 -38.11 -28.06
C LEU A 79 12.80 -37.19 -28.06
N ALA A 80 13.49 -37.06 -29.19
CA ALA A 80 14.60 -36.11 -29.33
C ALA A 80 14.13 -34.65 -29.34
N GLU A 81 13.03 -34.37 -30.04
CA GLU A 81 12.47 -33.02 -30.16
C GLU A 81 11.91 -32.52 -28.81
N THR A 82 11.13 -33.34 -28.11
CA THR A 82 10.63 -33.04 -26.75
C THR A 82 11.78 -32.81 -25.75
N LYS A 83 12.80 -33.67 -25.75
CA LYS A 83 14.00 -33.46 -24.91
C LYS A 83 14.70 -32.14 -25.24
N SER A 84 14.80 -31.78 -26.51
CA SER A 84 15.43 -30.53 -26.94
C SER A 84 14.62 -29.29 -26.54
N ALA A 85 13.28 -29.35 -26.58
CA ALA A 85 12.40 -28.28 -26.15
C ALA A 85 12.52 -28.06 -24.63
N ILE A 86 12.47 -29.13 -23.85
CA ILE A 86 12.65 -29.09 -22.39
C ILE A 86 14.03 -28.51 -22.03
N ALA A 87 15.10 -28.97 -22.69
CA ALA A 87 16.44 -28.47 -22.41
C ALA A 87 16.61 -26.97 -22.75
N ARG A 88 15.99 -26.50 -23.84
CA ARG A 88 15.98 -25.08 -24.22
C ARG A 88 15.25 -24.22 -23.19
N SER A 89 14.04 -24.61 -22.80
CA SER A 89 13.25 -23.87 -21.80
C SER A 89 13.92 -23.88 -20.43
N GLN A 90 14.51 -25.01 -20.01
CA GLN A 90 15.26 -25.10 -18.76
C GLN A 90 16.48 -24.17 -18.74
N LYS A 91 17.22 -24.07 -19.86
CA LYS A 91 18.34 -23.14 -19.98
C LYS A 91 17.87 -21.68 -19.91
N ALA A 92 16.83 -21.33 -20.66
CA ALA A 92 16.27 -19.98 -20.66
C ALA A 92 15.78 -19.55 -19.27
N PHE A 93 15.10 -20.46 -18.54
CA PHE A 93 14.67 -20.25 -17.17
C PHE A 93 15.84 -20.00 -16.21
N ASN A 94 16.89 -20.83 -16.29
CA ASN A 94 18.08 -20.70 -15.43
C ASN A 94 18.83 -19.39 -15.69
N ASP A 95 19.00 -19.00 -16.95
CA ASP A 95 19.66 -17.75 -17.32
C ASP A 95 18.87 -16.53 -16.80
N ARG A 96 17.54 -16.58 -16.88
CA ARG A 96 16.67 -15.51 -16.36
C ARG A 96 16.70 -15.40 -14.84
N THR A 97 16.62 -16.54 -14.16
CA THR A 97 16.72 -16.63 -12.71
C THR A 97 18.06 -16.07 -12.23
N LYS A 98 19.16 -16.44 -12.89
CA LYS A 98 20.51 -15.94 -12.60
C LYS A 98 20.63 -14.43 -12.80
N GLU A 99 19.97 -13.85 -13.81
CA GLU A 99 19.98 -12.40 -14.03
C GLU A 99 19.36 -11.64 -12.84
N VAL A 100 18.23 -12.13 -12.31
CA VAL A 100 17.57 -11.50 -11.16
C VAL A 100 18.39 -11.69 -9.88
N TYR A 101 18.94 -12.88 -9.63
CA TYR A 101 19.85 -13.09 -8.49
C TYR A 101 21.06 -12.15 -8.55
N ASN A 102 21.65 -11.95 -9.73
CA ASN A 102 22.76 -11.02 -9.90
C ASN A 102 22.35 -9.56 -9.66
N ALA A 103 21.14 -9.15 -10.07
CA ALA A 103 20.62 -7.82 -9.79
C ALA A 103 20.40 -7.63 -8.27
N LEU A 104 19.80 -8.62 -7.60
CA LEU A 104 19.60 -8.61 -6.15
C LEU A 104 20.92 -8.53 -5.38
N ALA A 105 21.92 -9.33 -5.77
CA ALA A 105 23.25 -9.32 -5.15
C ALA A 105 23.97 -7.97 -5.34
N ARG A 106 23.79 -7.30 -6.48
CA ARG A 106 24.34 -5.96 -6.72
C ARG A 106 23.66 -4.92 -5.83
N SER A 107 22.34 -5.00 -5.65
CA SER A 107 21.61 -4.14 -4.72
C SER A 107 22.10 -4.32 -3.28
N GLY A 108 22.29 -5.57 -2.83
CA GLY A 108 22.88 -5.85 -1.50
C GLY A 108 24.23 -5.18 -1.31
N LYS A 109 25.15 -5.33 -2.27
CA LYS A 109 26.47 -4.65 -2.24
C LYS A 109 26.36 -3.12 -2.26
N ALA A 110 25.35 -2.56 -2.93
CA ALA A 110 25.12 -1.13 -2.97
C ALA A 110 24.60 -0.60 -1.61
N TYR A 111 23.78 -1.39 -0.92
CA TYR A 111 23.37 -1.14 0.47
C TYR A 111 24.59 -1.15 1.39
N ASP A 112 25.41 -2.21 1.37
CA ASP A 112 26.58 -2.34 2.25
C ASP A 112 27.55 -1.15 2.12
N LYS A 113 27.77 -0.67 0.88
CA LYS A 113 28.63 0.50 0.61
C LYS A 113 28.08 1.82 1.14
N LYS A 114 26.79 1.93 1.41
CA LYS A 114 26.15 3.17 1.89
C LYS A 114 26.04 3.22 3.42
N PHE A 115 25.99 2.07 4.08
CA PHE A 115 25.93 1.96 5.53
C PHE A 115 27.29 1.54 6.13
N THR A 116 28.39 2.09 5.62
CA THR A 116 29.75 1.83 6.14
C THR A 116 30.03 2.51 7.48
N THR A 117 29.15 3.41 7.89
CA THR A 117 29.33 4.24 9.07
C THR A 117 28.83 3.48 10.29
N SER A 118 29.75 2.94 11.11
CA SER A 118 29.37 2.31 12.38
C SER A 118 28.71 3.34 13.30
N VAL A 119 27.52 2.98 13.81
CA VAL A 119 26.73 3.76 14.78
C VAL A 119 27.30 3.56 16.20
N GLU A 120 28.22 2.62 16.37
CA GLU A 120 28.83 2.29 17.66
C GLU A 120 29.54 3.52 18.25
N GLY A 121 29.06 3.92 19.43
CA GLY A 121 29.52 5.10 20.15
C GLY A 121 28.50 6.22 20.21
N ILE A 122 27.67 6.45 19.17
CA ILE A 122 26.66 7.55 19.16
C ILE A 122 25.59 7.29 20.20
N ALA A 123 25.08 6.06 20.24
CA ALA A 123 24.37 5.52 21.39
C ALA A 123 25.39 5.28 22.50
N ASN A 124 25.86 6.36 23.13
CA ASN A 124 26.60 6.22 24.36
C ASN A 124 25.58 5.74 25.40
N PRO A 125 25.67 4.53 25.96
CA PRO A 125 24.67 3.98 26.89
C PRO A 125 24.53 4.80 28.20
N LYS A 126 25.38 5.82 28.39
CA LYS A 126 25.25 6.81 29.46
C LYS A 126 24.44 8.06 29.08
N LEU A 127 24.33 8.37 27.78
CA LEU A 127 23.48 9.43 27.20
C LEU A 127 22.13 8.87 26.75
N SER A 128 22.09 7.61 26.33
CA SER A 128 20.87 6.87 26.05
C SER A 128 20.52 6.01 27.26
N MET A 129 19.40 6.37 27.89
CA MET A 129 18.58 5.54 28.79
C MET A 129 18.90 5.60 30.28
N GLY A 130 18.39 6.66 30.95
CA GLY A 130 17.79 6.43 32.27
C GLY A 130 16.51 5.58 32.11
N ASP A 131 16.02 5.00 33.21
CA ASP A 131 14.84 4.11 33.20
C ASP A 131 13.65 4.74 32.47
N GLU A 132 13.45 6.05 32.61
CA GLU A 132 12.39 6.81 31.94
C GLU A 132 12.49 6.78 30.41
N ALA A 133 13.69 6.98 29.85
CA ALA A 133 13.88 6.99 28.40
C ALA A 133 13.78 5.59 27.80
N GLN A 134 14.19 4.56 28.55
CA GLN A 134 14.00 3.16 28.16
C GLN A 134 12.50 2.82 28.11
N GLN A 135 11.75 3.18 29.16
CA GLN A 135 10.31 2.97 29.22
C GLN A 135 9.58 3.73 28.10
N ALA A 136 9.98 4.96 27.82
CA ALA A 136 9.42 5.74 26.71
C ALA A 136 9.68 5.08 25.35
N LEU A 137 10.89 4.56 25.12
CA LEU A 137 11.21 3.82 23.90
C LEU A 137 10.34 2.56 23.78
N GLU A 138 10.26 1.76 24.84
CA GLU A 138 9.48 0.52 24.84
C GLU A 138 7.99 0.78 24.60
N ALA A 139 7.43 1.84 25.20
CA ALA A 139 6.06 2.27 24.95
C ALA A 139 5.83 2.68 23.48
N VAL A 140 6.78 3.43 22.89
CA VAL A 140 6.72 3.82 21.47
C VAL A 140 6.84 2.63 20.53
N VAL A 141 7.70 1.66 20.85
CA VAL A 141 7.83 0.41 20.09
C VAL A 141 6.54 -0.40 20.20
N MET A 142 5.94 -0.47 21.39
CA MET A 142 4.69 -1.19 21.62
C MET A 142 3.50 -0.55 20.86
N ASP A 143 3.34 0.78 20.90
CA ASP A 143 2.37 1.51 20.06
C ASP A 143 2.56 1.17 18.57
N HIS A 144 3.82 1.13 18.10
CA HIS A 144 4.09 0.79 16.72
C HIS A 144 3.70 -0.65 16.37
N LEU A 145 4.02 -1.63 17.22
CA LEU A 145 3.66 -3.03 17.00
C LEU A 145 2.14 -3.22 16.93
N LEU A 146 1.40 -2.59 17.85
CA LEU A 146 -0.06 -2.64 17.86
C LEU A 146 -0.68 -1.99 16.62
N ARG A 147 -0.12 -0.87 16.13
CA ARG A 147 -0.57 -0.25 14.86
C ARG A 147 -0.31 -1.12 13.64
N MET A 148 0.68 -2.00 13.70
CA MET A 148 1.06 -2.89 12.61
C MET A 148 0.33 -4.24 12.67
N GLY A 149 -0.46 -4.51 13.73
CA GLY A 149 -1.13 -5.80 13.94
C GLY A 149 -0.23 -6.87 14.55
N GLU A 150 0.94 -6.52 15.06
CA GLU A 150 1.91 -7.45 15.66
C GLU A 150 1.61 -7.66 17.16
N TRP A 151 0.45 -8.28 17.42
CA TRP A 151 -0.13 -8.47 18.76
C TRP A 151 0.76 -9.30 19.69
N ASP A 152 1.26 -10.43 19.20
CA ASP A 152 2.10 -11.35 19.98
C ASP A 152 3.42 -10.69 20.39
N ALA A 153 4.03 -9.92 19.48
CA ALA A 153 5.25 -9.19 19.75
C ALA A 153 5.03 -8.08 20.79
N ALA A 154 3.94 -7.33 20.68
CA ALA A 154 3.57 -6.31 21.66
C ALA A 154 3.33 -6.92 23.05
N GLN A 155 2.66 -8.07 23.13
CA GLN A 155 2.41 -8.77 24.38
C GLN A 155 3.71 -9.28 25.02
N GLN A 156 4.60 -9.88 24.25
CA GLN A 156 5.91 -10.31 24.74
C GLN A 156 6.76 -9.13 25.23
N LEU A 157 6.72 -7.99 24.54
CA LEU A 157 7.44 -6.79 24.96
C LEU A 157 6.86 -6.22 26.27
N SER A 158 5.54 -6.18 26.42
CA SER A 158 4.87 -5.78 27.66
C SER A 158 5.27 -6.67 28.84
N GLN A 159 5.29 -8.00 28.65
CA GLN A 159 5.72 -8.94 29.69
C GLN A 159 7.17 -8.73 30.14
N LYS A 160 8.06 -8.39 29.20
CA LYS A 160 9.50 -8.18 29.48
C LYS A 160 9.81 -6.81 30.10
N SER A 161 9.13 -5.77 29.64
CA SER A 161 9.30 -4.39 30.12
C SER A 161 8.56 -4.12 31.44
N GLY A 162 7.53 -4.91 31.74
CA GLY A 162 6.61 -4.64 32.86
C GLY A 162 5.65 -3.46 32.59
N LEU A 163 5.68 -2.88 31.38
CA LEU A 163 4.78 -1.80 30.99
C LEU A 163 3.40 -2.35 30.60
N PRO A 164 2.30 -1.67 30.96
CA PRO A 164 0.97 -2.09 30.58
C PRO A 164 0.77 -1.97 29.06
N LEU A 165 0.02 -2.91 28.49
CA LEU A 165 -0.39 -2.83 27.10
C LEU A 165 -1.33 -1.63 26.89
N PRO A 166 -1.08 -0.79 25.86
CA PRO A 166 -2.05 0.18 25.37
C PRO A 166 -3.41 -0.47 25.06
N PRO A 167 -4.52 0.29 25.04
CA PRO A 167 -5.87 -0.27 24.89
C PRO A 167 -6.03 -0.99 23.54
N SER A 168 -5.95 -2.32 23.58
CA SER A 168 -5.89 -3.18 22.38
C SER A 168 -7.12 -3.06 21.48
N GLU A 169 -8.30 -2.76 22.03
CA GLU A 169 -9.55 -2.61 21.27
C GLU A 169 -9.49 -1.46 20.26
N VAL A 170 -8.81 -0.36 20.61
CA VAL A 170 -8.69 0.80 19.72
C VAL A 170 -7.80 0.45 18.52
N TYR A 171 -6.70 -0.28 18.77
CA TYR A 171 -5.80 -0.72 17.71
C TYR A 171 -6.42 -1.81 16.84
N SER A 172 -7.26 -2.69 17.40
CA SER A 172 -7.89 -3.77 16.64
C SER A 172 -8.95 -3.21 15.70
N GLN A 173 -9.70 -2.20 16.14
CA GLN A 173 -10.61 -1.45 15.29
C GLN A 173 -9.85 -0.70 14.17
N LEU A 174 -8.72 -0.06 14.50
CA LEU A 174 -7.87 0.64 13.51
C LEU A 174 -7.35 -0.33 12.43
N GLU A 175 -6.81 -1.48 12.84
CA GLU A 175 -6.29 -2.50 11.94
C GLU A 175 -7.42 -3.07 11.06
N SER A 176 -8.53 -3.48 11.67
CA SER A 176 -9.68 -4.06 10.96
C SER A 176 -10.21 -3.13 9.88
N ILE A 177 -10.42 -1.84 10.19
CA ILE A 177 -10.92 -0.86 9.22
C ILE A 177 -9.84 -0.54 8.18
N SER A 178 -8.56 -0.45 8.55
CA SER A 178 -7.47 -0.20 7.59
C SER A 178 -7.30 -1.36 6.60
N GLN A 179 -7.44 -2.60 7.06
CA GLN A 179 -7.41 -3.80 6.21
C GLN A 179 -8.64 -3.86 5.30
N ALA A 180 -9.84 -3.55 5.81
CA ALA A 180 -11.06 -3.43 5.02
C ALA A 180 -10.90 -2.36 3.92
N LEU A 181 -10.37 -1.19 4.26
CA LEU A 181 -10.05 -0.16 3.28
C LEU A 181 -9.07 -0.70 2.23
N THR A 182 -7.95 -1.28 2.62
CA THR A 182 -6.93 -1.79 1.70
C THR A 182 -7.48 -2.86 0.73
N SER A 183 -8.38 -3.73 1.22
CA SER A 183 -9.09 -4.73 0.41
C SER A 183 -10.22 -4.14 -0.46
N GLY A 184 -10.51 -2.85 -0.32
CA GLY A 184 -11.53 -2.13 -1.11
C GLY A 184 -12.92 -2.15 -0.48
N HIS A 185 -13.09 -2.72 0.70
CA HIS A 185 -14.33 -2.71 1.47
C HIS A 185 -14.44 -1.42 2.29
N LEU A 186 -15.25 -0.47 1.80
CA LEU A 186 -15.39 0.85 2.44
C LEU A 186 -16.38 0.87 3.59
N GLN A 187 -17.25 -0.13 3.70
CA GLN A 187 -18.39 -0.13 4.62
C GLN A 187 -17.99 0.08 6.10
N PRO A 188 -16.98 -0.63 6.65
CA PRO A 188 -16.57 -0.41 8.05
C PRO A 188 -16.10 1.02 8.32
N ALA A 189 -15.39 1.63 7.36
CA ALA A 189 -14.94 3.02 7.48
C ALA A 189 -16.09 4.02 7.38
N ILE A 190 -17.09 3.75 6.52
CA ILE A 190 -18.29 4.58 6.37
C ILE A 190 -19.11 4.56 7.67
N GLU A 191 -19.33 3.38 8.26
CA GLU A 191 -20.05 3.24 9.52
C GLU A 191 -19.33 3.97 10.66
N TRP A 192 -18.02 3.80 10.76
CA TRP A 192 -17.21 4.54 11.73
C TRP A 192 -17.31 6.06 11.55
N ALA A 193 -17.26 6.55 10.31
CA ALA A 193 -17.37 7.97 10.01
C ALA A 193 -18.76 8.52 10.36
N GLN A 194 -19.83 7.75 10.11
CA GLN A 194 -21.20 8.15 10.48
C GLN A 194 -21.40 8.24 11.99
N VAL A 195 -20.87 7.27 12.75
CA VAL A 195 -20.91 7.29 14.23
C VAL A 195 -20.14 8.48 14.79
N ASN A 196 -19.01 8.84 14.18
CA ASN A 196 -18.15 9.92 14.62
C ASN A 196 -18.39 11.25 13.89
N ARG A 197 -19.51 11.41 13.18
CA ARG A 197 -19.82 12.60 12.38
C ARG A 197 -19.67 13.92 13.14
N PRO A 198 -20.24 14.10 14.35
CA PRO A 198 -20.12 15.38 15.07
C PRO A 198 -18.65 15.78 15.33
N PHE A 199 -17.77 14.79 15.55
CA PHE A 199 -16.34 15.01 15.72
C PHE A 199 -15.66 15.37 14.40
N LEU A 200 -16.03 14.72 13.29
CA LEU A 200 -15.48 15.04 11.98
C LEU A 200 -15.89 16.44 11.51
N GLU A 201 -17.13 16.85 11.80
CA GLU A 201 -17.65 18.18 11.47
C GLU A 201 -16.92 19.29 12.25
N SER A 202 -16.65 19.10 13.55
CA SER A 202 -15.91 20.09 14.35
C SER A 202 -14.48 20.32 13.86
N ARG A 203 -13.90 19.32 13.18
CA ARG A 203 -12.58 19.37 12.56
C ARG A 203 -12.62 19.78 11.09
N SER A 204 -13.80 20.04 10.52
CA SER A 204 -14.00 20.28 9.09
C SER A 204 -13.43 19.16 8.19
N SER A 205 -13.45 17.92 8.68
CA SER A 205 -12.88 16.77 7.96
C SER A 205 -13.71 16.40 6.74
N GLN A 206 -13.04 16.09 5.63
CA GLN A 206 -13.68 15.64 4.39
C GLN A 206 -13.83 14.11 4.30
N LEU A 207 -13.43 13.38 5.34
CA LEU A 207 -13.36 11.92 5.33
C LEU A 207 -14.71 11.25 5.00
N GLU A 208 -15.79 11.66 5.67
CA GLU A 208 -17.12 11.07 5.45
C GLU A 208 -17.57 11.23 4.00
N PHE A 209 -17.44 12.45 3.46
CA PHE A 209 -17.80 12.73 2.07
C PHE A 209 -16.93 11.94 1.09
N ALA A 210 -15.61 11.86 1.33
CA ALA A 210 -14.69 11.14 0.47
C ALA A 210 -14.99 9.63 0.42
N LEU A 211 -15.33 9.02 1.56
CA LEU A 211 -15.74 7.62 1.65
C LEU A 211 -17.07 7.37 0.91
N GLN A 212 -18.08 8.21 1.14
CA GLN A 212 -19.38 8.09 0.47
C GLN A 212 -19.26 8.31 -1.04
N ARG A 213 -18.44 9.27 -1.47
CA ARG A 213 -18.12 9.51 -2.88
C ARG A 213 -17.48 8.28 -3.52
N SER A 214 -16.50 7.68 -2.86
CA SER A 214 -15.83 6.47 -3.35
C SER A 214 -16.82 5.30 -3.48
N GLN A 215 -17.70 5.11 -2.48
CA GLN A 215 -18.75 4.09 -2.53
C GLN A 215 -19.74 4.33 -3.66
N PHE A 216 -20.20 5.57 -3.85
CA PHE A 216 -21.09 5.95 -4.94
C PHE A 216 -20.48 5.62 -6.31
N LEU A 217 -19.20 5.95 -6.53
CA LEU A 217 -18.51 5.65 -7.79
C LEU A 217 -18.36 4.14 -8.01
N ARG A 218 -18.06 3.36 -6.97
CA ARG A 218 -17.98 1.89 -7.06
C ARG A 218 -19.31 1.26 -7.44
N ILE A 219 -20.41 1.74 -6.87
CA ILE A 219 -21.76 1.28 -7.20
C ILE A 219 -22.08 1.67 -8.65
N ALA A 220 -21.87 2.93 -9.04
CA ALA A 220 -22.20 3.44 -10.37
C ALA A 220 -21.47 2.70 -11.49
N ILE A 221 -20.19 2.39 -11.29
CA ILE A 221 -19.34 1.72 -12.28
C ILE A 221 -19.61 0.20 -12.30
N GLY A 222 -20.21 -0.36 -11.25
CA GLY A 222 -20.46 -1.79 -11.09
C GLY A 222 -19.37 -2.49 -10.27
N ALA A 223 -19.74 -3.00 -9.09
CA ALA A 223 -18.85 -3.62 -8.11
C ALA A 223 -17.89 -4.73 -8.62
N PRO A 224 -18.27 -5.65 -9.54
CA PRO A 224 -17.36 -6.70 -10.00
C PRO A 224 -16.28 -6.21 -10.98
N ALA A 225 -16.43 -5.02 -11.56
CA ALA A 225 -15.43 -4.46 -12.46
C ALA A 225 -14.20 -3.89 -11.73
N LEU A 226 -14.20 -3.85 -10.39
CA LEU A 226 -13.21 -3.12 -9.59
C LEU A 226 -12.80 -3.82 -8.28
N SER A 227 -13.52 -4.86 -7.85
CA SER A 227 -13.16 -5.68 -6.70
C SER A 227 -12.49 -6.96 -7.20
N GLY A 228 -11.19 -7.13 -6.97
CA GLY A 228 -10.49 -8.40 -7.20
C GLY A 228 -10.98 -9.56 -6.32
N ALA A 229 -11.99 -9.33 -5.48
CA ALA A 229 -12.64 -10.35 -4.66
C ALA A 229 -13.98 -10.75 -5.28
N SER A 230 -13.97 -11.88 -6.00
CA SER A 230 -15.17 -12.70 -6.18
C SER A 230 -15.56 -13.25 -4.81
N VAL A 231 -16.54 -12.63 -4.15
CA VAL A 231 -17.17 -13.23 -2.96
C VAL A 231 -18.12 -14.31 -3.45
N THR A 232 -17.58 -15.50 -3.70
CA THR A 232 -18.36 -16.74 -3.81
C THR A 232 -18.30 -17.44 -2.46
N THR A 233 -19.27 -17.17 -1.60
CA THR A 233 -19.46 -17.96 -0.38
C THR A 233 -20.08 -19.30 -0.77
N SER A 234 -19.24 -20.31 -1.00
CA SER A 234 -19.70 -21.69 -1.24
C SER A 234 -20.07 -22.34 0.09
N LEU A 235 -21.36 -22.37 0.43
CA LEU A 235 -21.85 -23.17 1.55
C LEU A 235 -22.09 -24.61 1.08
N MET A 236 -21.33 -25.54 1.64
CA MET A 236 -21.52 -26.98 1.44
C MET A 236 -22.68 -27.45 2.33
N ALA A 237 -23.81 -27.81 1.72
CA ALA A 237 -24.90 -28.50 2.40
C ALA A 237 -25.04 -29.90 1.78
N THR A 238 -25.01 -30.92 2.63
CA THR A 238 -25.19 -32.33 2.24
C THR A 238 -26.66 -32.70 2.37
N ASP A 239 -27.29 -33.15 1.28
CA ASP A 239 -28.61 -33.78 1.33
C ASP A 239 -28.48 -35.31 1.53
N SER A 240 -29.58 -35.94 1.92
CA SER A 240 -29.69 -37.32 2.42
C SER A 240 -29.31 -38.43 1.43
N ASP A 241 -29.02 -38.11 0.17
CA ASP A 241 -28.69 -39.09 -0.89
C ASP A 241 -27.23 -39.02 -1.39
N GLY A 242 -26.37 -38.19 -0.77
CA GLY A 242 -24.92 -38.26 -0.99
C GLY A 242 -24.38 -37.69 -2.31
N GLU A 243 -25.19 -37.03 -3.13
CA GLU A 243 -24.71 -36.25 -4.28
C GLU A 243 -24.46 -34.77 -3.92
N ASN A 244 -23.27 -34.28 -4.28
CA ASN A 244 -22.84 -32.92 -4.02
C ASN A 244 -23.52 -31.94 -5.01
N VAL A 245 -24.68 -31.41 -4.66
CA VAL A 245 -25.33 -30.37 -5.49
C VAL A 245 -24.75 -29.00 -5.13
N THR A 246 -24.00 -28.41 -6.06
CA THR A 246 -23.52 -27.02 -5.94
C THR A 246 -24.71 -26.07 -6.10
N MET A 247 -25.43 -25.80 -5.02
CA MET A 247 -26.47 -24.77 -5.00
C MET A 247 -25.80 -23.39 -4.91
N THR A 248 -25.54 -22.78 -6.07
CA THR A 248 -25.30 -21.34 -6.18
C THR A 248 -26.58 -20.59 -5.78
N ARG A 249 -26.77 -20.37 -4.48
CA ARG A 249 -27.71 -19.35 -4.01
C ARG A 249 -27.02 -18.00 -4.05
N PRO A 250 -27.55 -17.01 -4.78
CA PRO A 250 -27.08 -15.64 -4.63
C PRO A 250 -27.44 -15.17 -3.22
N SER A 251 -26.47 -15.21 -2.31
CA SER A 251 -26.54 -14.54 -1.00
C SER A 251 -26.20 -13.06 -1.17
N SER A 252 -26.97 -12.39 -1.99
CA SER A 252 -27.29 -10.98 -1.86
C SER A 252 -28.69 -10.84 -2.42
N SER A 253 -29.56 -10.08 -1.76
CA SER A 253 -30.79 -9.60 -2.39
C SER A 253 -30.39 -9.01 -3.74
N ALA A 254 -30.64 -9.72 -4.84
CA ALA A 254 -30.33 -9.22 -6.16
C ALA A 254 -31.09 -7.91 -6.29
N SER A 255 -30.36 -6.79 -6.25
CA SER A 255 -30.95 -5.47 -6.35
C SER A 255 -31.72 -5.47 -7.67
N PHE A 256 -33.03 -5.27 -7.62
CA PHE A 256 -33.87 -5.18 -8.82
C PHE A 256 -33.55 -3.94 -9.67
N TYR A 257 -32.60 -3.12 -9.20
CA TYR A 257 -32.19 -1.85 -9.78
C TYR A 257 -30.87 -2.02 -10.54
N SER A 258 -30.74 -1.28 -11.65
CA SER A 258 -29.46 -1.14 -12.36
C SER A 258 -28.40 -0.50 -11.44
N PRO A 259 -27.09 -0.70 -11.71
CA PRO A 259 -26.00 -0.08 -10.93
C PRO A 259 -26.13 1.46 -10.86
N ILE A 260 -26.65 2.06 -11.94
CA ILE A 260 -26.96 3.49 -12.02
C ILE A 260 -28.07 3.86 -11.03
N GLU A 261 -29.18 3.13 -11.03
CA GLU A 261 -30.29 3.39 -10.11
C GLU A 261 -29.88 3.19 -8.64
N GLU A 262 -29.06 2.17 -8.36
CA GLU A 262 -28.52 1.93 -7.03
C GLU A 262 -27.62 3.07 -6.57
N ALA A 263 -26.72 3.56 -7.44
CA ALA A 263 -25.88 4.71 -7.14
C ALA A 263 -26.72 5.98 -6.91
N MET A 264 -27.75 6.21 -7.72
CA MET A 264 -28.69 7.31 -7.54
C MET A 264 -29.42 7.23 -6.20
N HIS A 265 -29.87 6.05 -5.79
CA HIS A 265 -30.50 5.85 -4.49
C HIS A 265 -29.53 6.13 -3.34
N TYR A 266 -28.31 5.58 -3.43
CA TYR A 266 -27.25 5.81 -2.46
C TYR A 266 -26.93 7.31 -2.31
N GLY A 267 -26.72 8.01 -3.42
CA GLY A 267 -26.40 9.43 -3.42
C GLY A 267 -27.50 10.28 -2.80
N ARG A 268 -28.78 9.98 -3.04
CA ARG A 268 -29.91 10.71 -2.44
C ARG A 268 -29.94 10.57 -0.93
N LYS A 269 -29.61 9.38 -0.42
CA LYS A 269 -29.60 9.07 1.01
C LYS A 269 -28.42 9.73 1.74
N HIS A 270 -27.22 9.65 1.18
CA HIS A 270 -25.99 10.00 1.90
C HIS A 270 -25.52 11.44 1.65
N PHE A 271 -25.70 11.99 0.45
CA PHE A 271 -25.14 13.31 0.11
C PHE A 271 -25.95 14.51 0.62
N GLY A 272 -27.09 14.30 1.29
CA GLY A 272 -27.96 15.38 1.76
C GLY A 272 -27.24 16.45 2.59
N HIS A 273 -26.40 16.02 3.54
CA HIS A 273 -25.66 16.89 4.46
C HIS A 273 -24.53 17.68 3.77
N HIS A 274 -23.97 17.14 2.68
CA HIS A 274 -22.84 17.75 1.98
C HIS A 274 -23.27 18.69 0.84
N ARG A 275 -24.58 18.88 0.60
CA ARG A 275 -25.09 19.67 -0.52
C ARG A 275 -24.62 21.13 -0.51
N ALA A 276 -24.54 21.75 0.66
CA ALA A 276 -24.15 23.16 0.75
C ALA A 276 -22.65 23.38 0.50
N SER A 277 -21.80 22.45 0.93
CA SER A 277 -20.34 22.58 0.88
C SER A 277 -19.70 21.95 -0.36
N GLN A 278 -20.33 20.93 -0.97
CA GLN A 278 -19.76 20.12 -2.06
C GLN A 278 -20.66 20.06 -3.31
N LEU A 279 -21.49 21.09 -3.54
CA LEU A 279 -22.48 21.08 -4.63
C LEU A 279 -21.88 20.80 -6.01
N SER A 280 -20.73 21.42 -6.32
CA SER A 280 -20.05 21.27 -7.60
C SER A 280 -19.58 19.82 -7.85
N GLU A 281 -19.03 19.17 -6.82
CA GLU A 281 -18.60 17.77 -6.92
C GLU A 281 -19.82 16.85 -7.02
N LEU A 282 -20.90 17.11 -6.27
CA LEU A 282 -22.16 16.36 -6.41
C LEU A 282 -22.75 16.47 -7.81
N GLN A 283 -22.81 17.67 -8.38
CA GLN A 283 -23.27 17.88 -9.76
C GLN A 283 -22.41 17.07 -10.74
N ALA A 284 -21.09 17.08 -10.57
CA ALA A 284 -20.20 16.28 -11.39
C ALA A 284 -20.44 14.77 -11.24
N LEU A 285 -20.65 14.27 -10.02
CA LEU A 285 -20.94 12.86 -9.74
C LEU A 285 -22.26 12.41 -10.38
N TYR A 286 -23.33 13.19 -10.22
CA TYR A 286 -24.63 12.86 -10.81
C TYR A 286 -24.62 12.98 -12.34
N THR A 287 -23.88 13.93 -12.89
CA THR A 287 -23.74 14.09 -14.35
C THR A 287 -22.88 12.98 -14.94
N PHE A 288 -21.84 12.54 -14.23
CA PHE A 288 -21.00 11.42 -14.64
C PHE A 288 -21.81 10.14 -14.87
N ILE A 289 -22.79 9.84 -14.00
CA ILE A 289 -23.68 8.69 -14.16
C ILE A 289 -24.43 8.69 -15.49
N LEU A 290 -24.77 9.87 -16.04
CA LEU A 290 -25.48 9.97 -17.31
C LEU A 290 -24.65 9.49 -18.51
N PHE A 291 -23.33 9.42 -18.36
CA PHE A 291 -22.41 8.92 -19.38
C PHE A 291 -22.05 7.44 -19.19
N LEU A 292 -22.60 6.78 -18.16
CA LEU A 292 -22.37 5.35 -17.92
C LEU A 292 -23.38 4.49 -18.69
N PRO A 293 -22.99 3.28 -19.14
CA PRO A 293 -23.90 2.37 -19.81
C PRO A 293 -25.00 1.88 -18.85
N PRO A 294 -26.28 1.84 -19.30
CA PRO A 294 -27.45 1.57 -18.44
C PRO A 294 -27.51 0.14 -17.90
N THR A 295 -26.99 -0.82 -18.66
CA THR A 295 -26.66 -2.15 -18.19
C THR A 295 -25.15 -2.15 -18.01
N GLY A 296 -24.66 -2.40 -16.79
CA GLY A 296 -23.24 -2.74 -16.63
C GLY A 296 -22.99 -3.90 -17.58
N LEU A 297 -22.25 -3.67 -18.66
CA LEU A 297 -22.25 -4.50 -19.87
C LEU A 297 -22.11 -5.98 -19.47
N THR A 298 -23.23 -6.71 -19.44
CA THR A 298 -23.28 -8.15 -19.24
C THR A 298 -22.85 -8.78 -20.55
N ASP A 299 -21.60 -8.56 -20.90
CA ASP A 299 -20.95 -9.20 -22.03
C ASP A 299 -20.27 -10.44 -21.44
N PRO A 300 -20.78 -11.66 -21.69
CA PRO A 300 -20.20 -12.89 -21.15
C PRO A 300 -18.75 -13.11 -21.60
N ASP A 301 -18.29 -12.35 -22.59
CA ASP A 301 -16.93 -12.34 -23.13
C ASP A 301 -16.04 -11.21 -22.57
N ALA A 302 -16.51 -10.44 -21.57
CA ALA A 302 -15.72 -9.38 -20.91
C ALA A 302 -14.63 -9.98 -19.99
N GLY A 303 -13.59 -10.52 -20.61
CA GLY A 303 -12.35 -10.88 -19.95
C GLY A 303 -11.75 -9.67 -19.24
N SER A 304 -11.63 -9.77 -17.92
CA SER A 304 -10.94 -8.83 -17.02
C SER A 304 -11.60 -7.45 -16.81
N SER A 305 -11.80 -7.11 -15.54
CA SER A 305 -12.08 -5.77 -14.97
C SER A 305 -11.32 -4.61 -15.66
N SER A 306 -10.10 -4.88 -16.12
CA SER A 306 -9.25 -3.92 -16.84
C SER A 306 -9.84 -3.47 -18.19
N HIS A 307 -10.41 -4.42 -18.95
CA HIS A 307 -10.97 -4.14 -20.27
C HIS A 307 -12.25 -3.31 -20.19
N TYR A 308 -13.04 -3.50 -19.13
CA TYR A 308 -14.23 -2.71 -18.86
C TYR A 308 -13.90 -1.23 -18.59
N LEU A 309 -12.89 -0.95 -17.74
CA LEU A 309 -12.45 0.42 -17.50
C LEU A 309 -11.92 1.08 -18.78
N ALA A 310 -11.19 0.34 -19.63
CA ALA A 310 -10.72 0.85 -20.91
C ALA A 310 -11.87 1.25 -21.85
N ARG A 311 -12.97 0.48 -21.87
CA ARG A 311 -14.19 0.85 -22.62
C ARG A 311 -14.84 2.11 -22.05
N LEU A 312 -14.96 2.24 -20.73
CA LEU A 312 -15.51 3.44 -20.10
C LEU A 312 -14.68 4.69 -20.40
N HIS A 313 -13.35 4.57 -20.45
CA HIS A 313 -12.47 5.67 -20.83
C HIS A 313 -12.74 6.21 -22.24
N GLN A 314 -13.20 5.37 -23.17
CA GLN A 314 -13.53 5.80 -24.53
C GLN A 314 -14.91 6.49 -24.62
N GLN A 315 -15.83 6.16 -23.72
CA GLN A 315 -17.22 6.65 -23.76
C GLN A 315 -17.44 7.91 -22.91
N VAL A 316 -16.76 8.00 -21.77
CA VAL A 316 -16.95 9.06 -20.80
C VAL A 316 -16.15 10.32 -21.21
N PRO A 317 -16.70 11.54 -21.09
CA PRO A 317 -15.94 12.76 -21.36
C PRO A 317 -14.65 12.90 -20.53
N LEU A 318 -13.61 13.53 -21.10
CA LEU A 318 -12.29 13.71 -20.48
C LEU A 318 -12.34 14.34 -19.07
N VAL A 319 -13.25 15.29 -18.85
CA VAL A 319 -13.45 15.95 -17.54
C VAL A 319 -13.83 14.99 -16.40
N TYR A 320 -14.42 13.84 -16.72
CA TYR A 320 -14.85 12.84 -15.73
C TYR A 320 -13.88 11.65 -15.62
N HIS A 321 -12.78 11.62 -16.39
CA HIS A 321 -11.77 10.55 -16.28
C HIS A 321 -11.16 10.44 -14.88
N ARG A 322 -11.15 11.54 -14.11
CA ARG A 322 -10.75 11.54 -12.69
C ARG A 322 -11.59 10.60 -11.80
N PHE A 323 -12.79 10.24 -12.25
CA PHE A 323 -13.67 9.29 -11.58
C PHE A 323 -13.49 7.86 -12.06
N LEU A 324 -12.59 7.59 -13.00
CA LEU A 324 -12.26 6.24 -13.48
C LEU A 324 -10.85 5.80 -13.04
N ASP A 325 -10.04 6.73 -12.53
CA ASP A 325 -8.70 6.43 -12.01
C ASP A 325 -8.80 5.65 -10.70
N ALA A 326 -8.43 4.37 -10.72
CA ALA A 326 -8.40 3.48 -9.57
C ALA A 326 -7.67 4.09 -8.35
N ASN A 327 -6.60 4.86 -8.54
CA ASN A 327 -5.85 5.47 -7.44
C ASN A 327 -6.61 6.65 -6.81
N ARG A 328 -7.45 7.34 -7.58
CA ARG A 328 -8.30 8.45 -7.11
C ARG A 328 -9.69 8.00 -6.67
N MET A 329 -10.10 6.82 -7.13
CA MET A 329 -11.35 6.16 -6.76
C MET A 329 -11.23 5.38 -5.45
N HIS A 330 -10.10 4.70 -5.20
CA HIS A 330 -9.99 3.69 -4.15
C HIS A 330 -9.28 4.15 -2.87
N SER A 331 -9.23 3.21 -1.94
CA SER A 331 -8.85 3.28 -0.54
C SER A 331 -7.43 3.71 -0.22
N ALA A 332 -6.47 3.58 -1.15
CA ALA A 332 -5.06 3.88 -0.84
C ALA A 332 -4.83 5.34 -0.42
N LEU A 333 -5.66 6.28 -0.90
CA LEU A 333 -5.66 7.67 -0.45
C LEU A 333 -6.61 7.94 0.72
N LEU A 334 -7.59 7.06 0.95
CA LEU A 334 -8.56 7.19 2.03
C LEU A 334 -8.02 6.65 3.36
N GLU A 335 -7.20 5.60 3.32
CA GLU A 335 -6.61 4.98 4.51
C GLU A 335 -5.77 5.99 5.32
N PRO A 336 -4.86 6.81 4.75
CA PRO A 336 -4.12 7.80 5.54
C PRO A 336 -5.01 8.88 6.15
N VAL A 337 -6.07 9.29 5.44
CA VAL A 337 -7.03 10.28 5.95
C VAL A 337 -7.86 9.69 7.09
N PHE A 338 -8.33 8.45 6.91
CA PHE A 338 -9.01 7.69 7.96
C PHE A 338 -8.13 7.53 9.20
N GLN A 339 -6.89 7.06 9.04
CA GLN A 339 -5.95 6.87 10.14
C GLN A 339 -5.69 8.18 10.90
N ALA A 340 -5.55 9.31 10.19
CA ALA A 340 -5.35 10.61 10.82
C ALA A 340 -6.55 11.03 11.69
N GLU A 341 -7.78 10.89 11.18
CA GLU A 341 -8.99 11.23 11.95
C GLU A 341 -9.26 10.23 13.07
N PHE A 342 -9.00 8.95 12.83
CA PHE A 342 -9.13 7.90 13.83
C PHE A 342 -8.18 8.15 15.00
N CYS A 343 -6.92 8.47 14.71
CA CYS A 343 -5.94 8.79 15.74
C CYS A 343 -6.36 10.04 16.52
N ALA A 344 -6.79 11.11 15.82
CA ALA A 344 -7.28 12.31 16.48
C ALA A 344 -8.49 12.04 17.38
N ARG A 345 -9.42 11.18 16.96
CA ARG A 345 -10.63 10.81 17.72
C ARG A 345 -10.32 10.02 18.98
N ASN A 346 -9.28 9.19 18.93
CA ASN A 346 -8.85 8.32 20.03
C ASN A 346 -7.66 8.88 20.82
N GLN A 347 -7.30 10.15 20.61
CA GLN A 347 -6.15 10.81 21.26
C GLN A 347 -4.81 10.09 21.05
N LEU A 348 -4.69 9.38 19.93
CA LEU A 348 -3.46 8.75 19.51
C LEU A 348 -2.61 9.74 18.69
N ALA A 349 -1.30 9.55 18.70
CA ALA A 349 -0.40 10.31 17.84
C ALA A 349 -0.82 10.15 16.36
N ARG A 350 -0.89 11.28 15.63
CA ARG A 350 -1.28 11.32 14.21
C ARG A 350 -0.35 10.47 13.34
N ASP A 351 0.94 10.65 13.52
CA ASP A 351 1.98 9.84 12.89
C ASP A 351 2.64 8.96 13.96
N PRO A 352 2.94 7.68 13.64
CA PRO A 352 3.61 6.80 14.60
C PRO A 352 4.94 7.41 15.07
N PRO A 353 5.17 7.58 16.39
CA PRO A 353 6.36 8.26 16.89
C PRO A 353 7.66 7.58 16.45
N LEU A 354 7.68 6.24 16.40
CA LEU A 354 8.83 5.47 15.92
C LEU A 354 9.16 5.79 14.45
N LYS A 355 8.14 5.91 13.59
CA LYS A 355 8.31 6.26 12.18
C LYS A 355 8.94 7.65 12.05
N ILE A 356 8.44 8.62 12.83
CA ILE A 356 8.96 9.99 12.83
C ILE A 356 10.42 10.02 13.33
N ALA A 357 10.73 9.32 14.42
CA ALA A 357 12.09 9.24 14.95
C ALA A 357 13.08 8.66 13.92
N VAL A 358 12.67 7.59 13.22
CA VAL A 358 13.46 7.00 12.14
C VAL A 358 13.59 7.96 10.95
N GLU A 359 12.53 8.64 10.55
CA GLU A 359 12.56 9.63 9.46
C GLU A 359 13.51 10.78 9.76
N VAL A 360 13.46 11.35 10.97
CA VAL A 360 14.37 12.42 11.41
C VAL A 360 15.82 11.93 11.42
N GLY A 361 16.06 10.77 12.04
CA GLY A 361 17.41 10.18 12.14
C GLY A 361 18.02 9.90 10.77
N THR A 362 17.27 9.21 9.90
CA THR A 362 17.70 8.86 8.53
C THR A 362 17.72 10.05 7.58
N GLY A 363 16.90 11.08 7.83
CA GLY A 363 16.82 12.35 7.09
C GLY A 363 18.05 13.25 7.23
N GLY A 364 19.14 12.74 7.83
CA GLY A 364 20.43 13.41 7.91
C GLY A 364 20.76 13.97 9.29
N ALA A 365 19.83 13.93 10.24
CA ALA A 365 20.10 14.32 11.63
C ALA A 365 21.24 13.47 12.21
N LEU A 366 21.15 12.14 12.09
CA LEU A 366 22.18 11.23 12.60
C LEU A 366 23.54 11.52 11.96
N GLN A 367 23.60 11.69 10.64
CA GLN A 367 24.85 11.98 9.92
C GLN A 367 25.49 13.32 10.35
N LYS A 368 24.68 14.35 10.66
CA LYS A 368 25.18 15.62 11.18
C LYS A 368 25.75 15.45 12.59
N ILE A 369 25.01 14.78 13.48
CA ILE A 369 25.43 14.46 14.84
C ILE A 369 26.77 13.71 14.81
N MET A 370 26.90 12.72 13.92
CA MET A 370 28.14 11.96 13.73
C MET A 370 29.33 12.82 13.32
N LYS A 371 29.15 13.68 12.31
CA LYS A 371 30.20 14.57 11.84
C LYS A 371 30.66 15.52 12.94
N VAL A 372 29.73 16.09 13.69
CA VAL A 372 30.04 16.99 14.80
C VAL A 372 30.78 16.27 15.91
N ARG A 373 30.33 15.06 16.30
CA ARG A 373 31.04 14.23 17.26
C ARG A 373 32.49 13.98 16.85
N GLN A 374 32.72 13.64 15.59
CA GLN A 374 34.06 13.39 15.07
C GLN A 374 34.95 14.64 15.18
N VAL A 375 34.42 15.82 14.82
CA VAL A 375 35.14 17.10 14.92
C VAL A 375 35.41 17.50 16.37
N MET A 376 34.45 17.28 17.28
CA MET A 376 34.60 17.62 18.71
C MET A 376 35.59 16.69 19.42
N LYS A 377 35.58 15.39 19.09
CA LYS A 377 36.59 14.44 19.58
C LYS A 377 38.00 14.85 19.16
N ILE A 378 38.16 15.46 17.98
CA ILE A 378 39.45 15.99 17.48
C ILE A 378 39.83 17.29 18.21
N ARG A 379 38.85 18.13 18.57
CA ARG A 379 39.08 19.44 19.21
C ARG A 379 39.23 19.40 20.74
N GLY A 380 39.06 18.25 21.38
CA GLY A 380 39.24 18.09 22.82
C GLY A 380 38.18 18.77 23.70
N ASN A 381 37.19 19.43 23.12
CA ASN A 381 36.02 19.89 23.87
C ASN A 381 35.11 18.70 24.10
N GLU A 382 35.10 18.22 25.34
CA GLU A 382 34.25 17.13 25.77
C GLU A 382 32.76 17.50 25.57
N TRP A 383 31.99 16.53 25.08
CA TRP A 383 30.52 16.56 24.94
C TRP A 383 29.79 16.79 26.28
N SER A 384 30.53 16.77 27.41
CA SER A 384 30.04 16.49 28.76
C SER A 384 29.36 17.64 29.50
N GLN A 385 29.12 18.82 28.89
CA GLN A 385 28.58 19.97 29.63
C GLN A 385 27.33 20.68 29.05
N ALA A 386 26.58 20.09 28.12
CA ALA A 386 25.29 20.68 27.77
C ALA A 386 24.25 19.60 27.48
N GLU A 387 23.05 19.78 28.04
CA GLU A 387 21.83 19.05 27.66
C GLU A 387 21.38 19.38 26.21
N GLU A 388 22.23 20.03 25.42
CA GLU A 388 21.93 20.57 24.11
C GLU A 388 22.96 20.13 23.06
N LEU A 389 22.50 20.02 21.81
CA LEU A 389 23.37 19.82 20.67
C LEU A 389 24.06 21.14 20.31
N PRO A 390 25.39 21.16 20.08
CA PRO A 390 26.13 22.37 19.71
C PRO A 390 25.84 22.85 18.28
N ILE A 391 24.92 22.19 17.57
CA ILE A 391 24.50 22.53 16.23
C ILE A 391 23.00 22.37 16.07
N ASP A 392 22.39 23.30 15.34
CA ASP A 392 21.02 23.15 14.91
C ASP A 392 20.90 22.09 13.81
N ILE A 393 19.94 21.19 13.98
CA ILE A 393 19.55 20.23 12.95
C ILE A 393 18.29 20.79 12.28
N PRO A 394 18.42 21.43 11.09
CA PRO A 394 17.24 21.94 10.40
C PRO A 394 16.33 20.79 9.99
N LEU A 395 15.15 20.74 10.61
CA LEU A 395 14.09 19.82 10.26
C LEU A 395 13.17 20.44 9.20
N PRO A 396 12.64 19.64 8.26
CA PRO A 396 11.53 20.03 7.39
C PRO A 396 10.35 20.58 8.19
N SER A 397 9.56 21.48 7.60
CA SER A 397 8.41 22.11 8.28
C SER A 397 7.38 21.11 8.79
N HIS A 398 7.19 19.97 8.10
CA HIS A 398 6.24 18.93 8.51
C HIS A 398 6.69 18.11 9.73
N LEU A 399 7.96 18.23 10.16
CA LEU A 399 8.51 17.57 11.35
C LEU A 399 8.70 18.55 12.52
N ARG A 400 8.13 19.76 12.42
CA ARG A 400 8.14 20.77 13.50
C ARG A 400 6.78 20.78 14.18
N PHE A 401 6.68 20.04 15.28
CA PHE A 401 5.40 19.82 15.98
C PHE A 401 5.02 20.95 16.95
N HIS A 402 5.99 21.77 17.36
CA HIS A 402 5.79 22.86 18.32
C HIS A 402 6.64 24.06 17.90
N SER A 403 6.14 25.27 18.14
CA SER A 403 6.93 26.49 17.96
C SER A 403 7.83 26.64 19.18
N THR A 404 9.15 26.58 18.97
CA THR A 404 10.15 26.82 20.01
C THR A 404 10.53 28.29 19.97
N PHE A 405 10.17 29.05 21.00
CA PHE A 405 10.65 30.41 21.19
C PHE A 405 11.86 30.36 22.11
N THR A 406 13.00 30.82 21.63
CA THR A 406 14.21 30.95 22.44
C THR A 406 14.45 32.43 22.69
N CYS A 407 14.63 32.82 23.95
CA CYS A 407 14.95 34.20 24.27
C CYS A 407 16.35 34.53 23.71
N PRO A 408 16.51 35.59 22.90
CA PRO A 408 17.81 35.92 22.29
C PRO A 408 18.86 36.36 23.31
N VAL A 409 18.45 36.72 24.53
CA VAL A 409 19.35 37.16 25.61
C VAL A 409 19.74 36.00 26.53
N SER A 410 18.77 35.25 27.07
CA SER A 410 19.08 34.13 27.98
C SER A 410 19.48 32.86 27.24
N LYS A 411 19.16 32.75 25.94
CA LYS A 411 19.30 31.53 25.13
C LYS A 411 18.51 30.34 25.66
N GLU A 412 17.61 30.55 26.61
CA GLU A 412 16.74 29.52 27.16
C GLU A 412 15.47 29.39 26.30
N GLN A 413 14.97 28.16 26.19
CA GLN A 413 13.65 27.89 25.62
C GLN A 413 12.57 28.48 26.53
N ALA A 414 11.64 29.23 25.94
CA ALA A 414 10.47 29.74 26.64
C ALA A 414 9.57 28.56 27.04
N THR A 415 9.33 28.44 28.35
CA THR A 415 8.36 27.54 28.97
C THR A 415 7.15 28.36 29.44
N GLU A 416 6.01 27.71 29.73
CA GLU A 416 4.83 28.41 30.28
C GLU A 416 5.15 29.16 31.59
N ASP A 417 6.10 28.66 32.37
CA ASP A 417 6.59 29.31 33.61
C ASP A 417 7.47 30.55 33.35
N ASN A 418 8.12 30.63 32.19
CA ASN A 418 8.99 31.74 31.79
C ASN A 418 8.25 32.85 31.03
N HIS A 419 6.94 32.70 30.79
CA HIS A 419 6.08 33.67 30.11
C HIS A 419 5.39 34.65 31.10
N ARG A 420 6.16 35.38 31.91
CA ARG A 420 5.65 36.53 32.69
C ARG A 420 6.17 37.87 32.18
#